data_AF-A0AAV0NGT4-F1
#
_entry.id   AF-A0AAV0NGT4-F1
#
_cell.length_a   1.000
_cell.length_b   1.000
_cell.length_c   1.000
_cell.angle_alpha   90.00
_cell.angle_beta   90.00
_cell.angle_gamma   90.00
#
_symmetry.space_group_name_H-M   'P 1'
#
loop_
_entity.id
_entity.type
_entity.pdbx_description
1 polymer ?
#
loop_
_entity_poly.entity_id
_entity_poly.type
_entity_poly.pdbx_seq_one_letter_code
_entity_poly.pdbx_strand_id
1 'polypeptide(L)'
;ILLVVNTRDKFNPPLPKGYFGNAVKFISAVTLAGDMVDKPLSYAVGKVQEAIRSVTDSQLRSGIDYYEVHKTKRPMGCTMISTAWSRLAFGSTDFGWGEPIMTGPVELPVDEVIIFLAHPKEKGSLNAYAGLPTSAMRTFQKLWGEIV
;
A
#
# COMPACT_ATOMS: atom_id res chain seq x y z
N ILE A 1 -6.17 8.82 -1.07
CA ILE A 1 -5.63 7.50 -1.50
C ILE A 1 -5.97 6.44 -0.45
N LEU A 2 -6.14 5.18 -0.86
CA LEU A 2 -6.25 4.06 0.08
C LEU A 2 -4.88 3.42 0.29
N LEU A 3 -4.49 3.22 1.55
CA LEU A 3 -3.26 2.52 1.92
C LEU A 3 -3.62 1.14 2.48
N VAL A 4 -2.83 0.13 2.11
CA VAL A 4 -2.93 -1.21 2.67
C VAL A 4 -1.94 -1.36 3.82
N VAL A 5 -2.46 -1.59 5.03
CA VAL A 5 -1.65 -1.71 6.25
C VAL A 5 -1.69 -3.13 6.79
N ASN A 6 -0.52 -3.70 7.08
CA ASN A 6 -0.40 -4.95 7.84
C ASN A 6 -0.78 -4.68 9.29
N THR A 7 -1.72 -5.46 9.84
CA THR A 7 -2.27 -5.21 11.19
C THR A 7 -1.79 -6.23 12.23
N ARG A 8 -0.97 -7.20 11.85
CA ARG A 8 -0.53 -8.29 12.75
C ARG A 8 0.12 -7.80 14.03
N ASP A 9 0.94 -6.76 13.95
CA ASP A 9 1.64 -6.12 15.07
C ASP A 9 0.81 -5.01 15.76
N LYS A 10 -0.38 -4.69 15.24
CA LYS A 10 -1.25 -3.62 15.75
C LYS A 10 -2.30 -4.10 16.76
N PHE A 11 -2.54 -5.40 16.83
CA PHE A 11 -3.40 -5.99 17.86
C PHE A 11 -2.69 -6.05 19.21
N ASN A 12 -3.49 -6.01 20.28
CA ASN A 12 -3.01 -6.24 21.65
C ASN A 12 -3.81 -7.40 22.28
N PRO A 13 -3.18 -8.58 22.52
CA PRO A 13 -1.81 -8.92 22.14
C PRO A 13 -1.63 -9.04 20.60
N PRO A 14 -0.39 -8.91 20.07
CA PRO A 14 -0.13 -9.10 18.65
C PRO A 14 -0.56 -10.47 18.14
N LEU A 15 -0.88 -10.58 16.84
CA LEU A 15 -1.19 -11.87 16.26
C LEU A 15 0.03 -12.80 16.31
N PRO A 16 -0.16 -14.12 16.51
CA PRO A 16 0.94 -15.06 16.60
C PRO A 16 1.84 -15.06 15.36
N LYS A 17 3.13 -15.30 15.57
CA LYS A 17 4.06 -15.59 14.47
C LYS A 17 3.54 -16.80 13.68
N GLY A 18 3.46 -16.66 12.36
CA GLY A 18 2.91 -17.70 11.49
C GLY A 18 1.38 -17.69 11.36
N TYR A 19 0.67 -16.67 11.87
CA TYR A 19 -0.76 -16.52 11.65
C TYR A 19 -1.13 -16.64 10.16
N PHE A 20 -1.91 -17.68 9.85
CA PHE A 20 -2.35 -18.01 8.50
C PHE A 20 -3.77 -17.47 8.28
N GLY A 21 -3.83 -16.26 7.73
CA GLY A 21 -5.09 -15.57 7.45
C GLY A 21 -4.87 -14.13 7.00
N ASN A 22 -5.98 -13.44 6.72
CA ASN A 22 -5.97 -12.03 6.33
C ASN A 22 -5.87 -11.14 7.57
N ALA A 23 -4.80 -10.36 7.66
CA ALA A 23 -4.58 -9.35 8.69
C ALA A 23 -4.11 -8.05 8.02
N VAL A 24 -5.00 -7.52 7.19
CA VAL A 24 -4.78 -6.27 6.44
C VAL A 24 -5.95 -5.33 6.64
N LYS A 25 -5.68 -4.04 6.76
CA LYS A 25 -6.70 -2.98 6.83
C LYS A 25 -6.44 -1.96 5.74
N PHE A 26 -7.49 -1.60 5.03
CA PHE A 26 -7.51 -0.43 4.16
C PHE A 26 -7.81 0.80 5.00
N ILE A 27 -6.98 1.83 4.87
CA ILE A 27 -7.18 3.14 5.46
C ILE A 27 -7.13 4.21 4.40
N SER A 28 -7.83 5.32 4.63
CA SER A 28 -7.82 6.44 3.70
C SER A 28 -6.93 7.56 4.22
N ALA A 29 -6.00 8.03 3.39
CA ALA A 29 -5.37 9.33 3.56
C ALA A 29 -6.09 10.32 2.64
N VAL A 30 -6.83 11.26 3.25
CA VAL A 30 -7.68 12.24 2.57
C VAL A 30 -7.08 13.63 2.69
N THR A 31 -7.04 14.34 1.57
CA THR A 31 -6.58 15.73 1.45
C THR A 31 -7.13 16.33 0.17
N LEU A 32 -7.14 17.65 0.06
CA LEU A 32 -7.51 18.36 -1.16
C LEU A 32 -6.41 18.21 -2.22
N ALA A 33 -6.80 18.18 -3.50
CA ALA A 33 -5.85 18.11 -4.61
C ALA A 33 -4.96 19.36 -4.68
N GLY A 34 -5.52 20.56 -4.49
CA GLY A 34 -4.74 21.80 -4.42
C GLY A 34 -3.70 21.76 -3.31
N ASP A 35 -4.10 21.33 -2.11
CA ASP A 35 -3.17 21.13 -0.99
C ASP A 35 -2.03 20.16 -1.29
N MET A 36 -2.24 19.14 -2.14
CA MET A 36 -1.19 18.19 -2.53
C MET A 36 -0.18 18.80 -3.50
N VAL A 37 -0.60 19.77 -4.31
CA VAL A 37 0.23 20.45 -5.30
C VAL A 37 0.94 21.66 -4.68
N ASP A 38 0.24 22.42 -3.85
CA ASP A 38 0.71 23.71 -3.33
C ASP A 38 1.57 23.56 -2.07
N LYS A 39 1.42 22.48 -1.30
CA LYS A 39 2.19 22.24 -0.06
C LYS A 39 3.42 21.38 -0.33
N PRO A 40 4.49 21.49 0.49
CA PRO A 40 5.70 20.68 0.32
C PRO A 40 5.42 19.19 0.47
N LEU A 41 6.27 18.34 -0.11
CA LEU A 41 6.17 16.87 -0.03
C LEU A 41 6.00 16.33 1.40
N SER A 42 6.61 17.00 2.38
CA SER A 42 6.48 16.66 3.80
C SER A 42 5.03 16.69 4.31
N TYR A 43 4.17 17.53 3.72
CA TYR A 43 2.73 17.55 4.02
C TYR A 43 2.06 16.25 3.60
N ALA A 44 2.31 15.78 2.37
CA ALA A 44 1.77 14.52 1.85
C ALA A 44 2.27 13.33 2.68
N VAL A 45 3.56 13.32 3.02
CA VAL A 45 4.16 12.31 3.92
C VAL A 45 3.46 12.33 5.29
N GLY A 46 3.23 13.52 5.84
CA GLY A 46 2.52 13.70 7.11
C GLY A 46 1.11 13.09 7.09
N LYS A 47 0.36 13.28 5.99
CA LYS A 47 -0.98 12.69 5.81
C LYS A 47 -0.95 11.16 5.76
N VAL A 48 0.03 10.58 5.07
CA VAL A 48 0.22 9.12 5.05
C VAL A 48 0.56 8.60 6.44
N GLN A 49 1.47 9.26 7.16
CA GLN A 49 1.87 8.88 8.52
C GLN A 49 0.74 9.02 9.53
N GLU A 50 -0.07 10.08 9.44
CA GLU A 50 -1.28 10.29 10.24
C GLU A 50 -2.27 9.14 10.05
N ALA A 51 -2.56 8.81 8.78
CA ALA A 51 -3.47 7.72 8.45
C ALA A 51 -2.96 6.37 8.98
N ILE A 52 -1.68 6.04 8.82
CA ILE A 52 -1.10 4.79 9.33
C ILE A 52 -1.14 4.74 10.86
N ARG A 53 -0.85 5.85 11.54
CA ARG A 53 -0.89 5.94 13.01
C ARG A 53 -2.30 5.80 13.59
N SER A 54 -3.34 6.10 12.81
CA SER A 54 -4.73 5.91 13.22
C SER A 54 -5.12 4.44 13.39
N VAL A 55 -4.32 3.50 12.86
CA VAL A 55 -4.58 2.06 12.98
C VAL A 55 -4.10 1.55 14.34
N THR A 56 -5.02 1.53 15.30
CA THR A 56 -4.81 1.01 16.66
C THR A 56 -5.60 -0.28 16.90
N ASP A 57 -5.28 -1.04 17.96
CA ASP A 57 -6.05 -2.24 18.37
C ASP A 57 -7.55 -1.93 18.53
N SER A 58 -7.88 -0.82 19.22
CA SER A 58 -9.27 -0.40 19.42
C SER A 58 -10.00 -0.10 18.11
N GLN A 59 -9.34 0.57 17.15
CA GLN A 59 -9.90 0.85 15.83
C GLN A 59 -10.08 -0.42 14.99
N LEU A 60 -9.16 -1.39 15.12
CA LEU A 60 -9.27 -2.68 14.44
C LEU A 60 -10.45 -3.50 14.98
N ARG A 61 -10.59 -3.61 16.30
CA ARG A 61 -11.70 -4.33 16.95
C ARG A 61 -13.05 -3.68 16.66
N SER A 62 -13.14 -2.35 16.82
CA SER A 62 -14.36 -1.61 16.46
C SER A 62 -14.72 -1.80 14.98
N GLY A 63 -13.73 -1.84 14.09
CA GLY A 63 -13.96 -2.14 12.68
C GLY A 63 -14.52 -3.55 12.45
N ILE A 64 -14.06 -4.55 13.19
CA ILE A 64 -14.59 -5.93 13.14
C ILE A 64 -16.07 -5.92 13.57
N ASP A 65 -16.38 -5.29 14.71
CA ASP A 65 -17.75 -5.19 15.23
C ASP A 65 -18.69 -4.50 14.22
N TYR A 66 -18.21 -3.39 13.62
CA TYR A 66 -18.97 -2.67 12.60
C TYR A 66 -19.31 -3.56 11.39
N TYR A 67 -18.34 -4.30 10.86
CA TYR A 67 -18.57 -5.20 9.72
C TYR A 67 -19.48 -6.37 10.09
N GLU A 68 -19.41 -6.84 11.33
CA GLU A 68 -20.29 -7.92 11.81
C GLU A 68 -21.75 -7.48 11.88
N VAL A 69 -22.02 -6.26 12.37
CA VAL A 69 -23.38 -5.72 12.46
C VAL A 69 -23.95 -5.35 11.09
N HIS A 70 -23.18 -4.64 10.26
CA HIS A 70 -23.73 -4.02 9.06
C HIS A 70 -23.67 -4.95 7.83
N LYS A 71 -22.89 -6.04 7.89
CA LYS A 71 -22.66 -7.00 6.78
C LYS A 71 -22.41 -6.33 5.43
N THR A 72 -21.85 -5.12 5.45
CA THR A 72 -21.77 -4.23 4.30
C THR A 72 -20.53 -4.51 3.48
N LYS A 73 -20.68 -4.43 2.15
CA LYS A 73 -19.53 -4.41 1.24
C LYS A 73 -18.81 -3.07 1.41
N ARG A 74 -17.48 -3.12 1.53
CA ARG A 74 -16.67 -1.91 1.66
C ARG A 74 -16.90 -0.99 0.46
N PRO A 75 -17.30 0.28 0.65
CA PRO A 75 -17.29 1.25 -0.44
C PRO A 75 -15.83 1.44 -0.88
N MET A 76 -15.51 1.03 -2.10
CA MET A 76 -14.18 1.11 -2.70
C MET A 76 -13.99 2.43 -3.48
N GLY A 77 -14.65 3.51 -3.07
CA GLY A 77 -14.46 4.82 -3.68
C GLY A 77 -13.08 5.36 -3.30
N CYS A 78 -12.12 5.31 -4.22
CA CYS A 78 -10.80 5.88 -4.00
C CYS A 78 -10.20 6.41 -5.29
N THR A 79 -9.28 7.36 -5.16
CA THR A 79 -8.54 7.92 -6.30
C THR A 79 -7.35 7.05 -6.72
N MET A 80 -6.78 6.29 -5.78
CA MET A 80 -5.66 5.39 -6.01
C MET A 80 -5.50 4.47 -4.80
N ILE A 81 -5.18 3.20 -5.05
CA ILE A 81 -4.75 2.24 -4.03
C ILE A 81 -3.22 2.20 -4.01
N SER A 82 -2.62 2.27 -2.81
CA SER A 82 -1.18 2.16 -2.62
C SER A 82 -0.86 1.00 -1.67
N THR A 83 0.00 0.10 -2.11
CA THR A 83 0.41 -1.08 -1.36
C THR A 83 1.91 -1.33 -1.48
N ALA A 84 2.53 -1.75 -0.38
CA ALA A 84 3.95 -2.01 -0.30
C ALA A 84 4.21 -3.51 -0.11
N TRP A 85 4.78 -4.12 -1.13
CA TRP A 85 5.21 -5.52 -1.16
C TRP A 85 6.71 -5.67 -0.88
N SER A 86 7.44 -4.56 -0.70
CA SER A 86 8.87 -4.54 -0.40
C SER A 86 9.28 -5.27 0.89
N ARG A 87 8.33 -5.51 1.80
CA ARG A 87 8.54 -6.28 3.03
C ARG A 87 8.09 -7.74 2.93
N LEU A 88 7.55 -8.16 1.79
CA LEU A 88 7.18 -9.55 1.54
C LEU A 88 8.41 -10.29 1.03
N ALA A 89 8.58 -11.53 1.49
CA ALA A 89 9.75 -12.37 1.20
C ALA A 89 9.72 -12.99 -0.21
N PHE A 90 9.34 -12.20 -1.23
CA PHE A 90 9.26 -12.69 -2.61
C PHE A 90 10.65 -13.00 -3.19
N GLY A 91 11.65 -12.17 -2.89
CA GLY A 91 12.99 -12.28 -3.46
C GLY A 91 13.91 -13.35 -2.86
N SER A 92 13.51 -13.99 -1.75
CA SER A 92 14.39 -14.86 -0.96
C SER A 92 14.06 -16.35 -1.08
N THR A 93 13.37 -16.76 -2.15
CA THR A 93 12.95 -18.16 -2.32
C THR A 93 13.79 -18.82 -3.40
N ASP A 94 14.71 -19.71 -2.99
CA ASP A 94 15.48 -20.57 -3.87
C ASP A 94 14.98 -22.01 -3.75
N PHE A 95 14.56 -22.58 -4.87
CA PHE A 95 14.06 -23.97 -4.95
C PHE A 95 15.16 -24.97 -5.38
N GLY A 96 16.41 -24.55 -5.48
CA GLY A 96 17.56 -25.34 -5.95
C GLY A 96 18.15 -24.88 -7.28
N TRP A 97 17.62 -23.80 -7.88
CA TRP A 97 18.06 -23.24 -9.16
C TRP A 97 18.51 -21.78 -9.06
N GLY A 98 18.65 -21.25 -7.85
CA GLY A 98 18.99 -19.87 -7.57
C GLY A 98 17.78 -18.99 -7.25
N GLU A 99 18.07 -17.77 -6.79
CA GLU A 99 17.08 -16.76 -6.44
C GLU A 99 16.35 -16.18 -7.67
N PRO A 100 15.12 -15.68 -7.51
CA PRO A 100 14.36 -15.09 -8.60
C PRO A 100 15.04 -13.81 -9.15
N ILE A 101 15.16 -13.72 -10.47
CA ILE A 101 15.69 -12.52 -11.15
C ILE A 101 14.74 -11.33 -10.99
N MET A 102 13.44 -11.59 -11.00
CA MET A 102 12.38 -10.58 -10.87
C MET A 102 11.18 -11.18 -10.15
N THR A 103 10.52 -10.38 -9.32
CA THR A 103 9.26 -10.71 -8.66
C THR A 103 8.31 -9.53 -8.79
N GLY A 104 7.03 -9.78 -9.04
CA GLY A 104 6.04 -8.72 -9.20
C GLY A 104 4.66 -9.27 -9.54
N PRO A 105 3.65 -8.39 -9.59
CA PRO A 105 2.34 -8.74 -10.12
C PRO A 105 2.44 -9.12 -11.59
N VAL A 106 1.67 -10.12 -12.03
CA VAL A 106 1.51 -10.45 -13.46
C VAL A 106 0.69 -9.37 -14.17
N GLU A 107 -0.37 -8.91 -13.50
CA GLU A 107 -1.26 -7.84 -13.95
C GLU A 107 -1.63 -6.97 -12.75
N LEU A 108 -1.95 -5.71 -13.01
CA LEU A 108 -2.42 -4.80 -11.97
C LEU A 108 -3.89 -5.11 -11.64
N PRO A 109 -4.26 -5.18 -10.34
CA PRO A 109 -5.59 -5.60 -9.94
C PRO A 109 -6.71 -4.60 -10.28
N VAL A 110 -6.34 -3.33 -10.48
CA VAL A 110 -7.24 -2.22 -10.86
C VAL A 110 -6.43 -1.17 -11.63
N ASP A 111 -7.11 -0.32 -12.39
CA ASP A 111 -6.47 0.74 -13.18
C ASP A 111 -5.74 1.75 -12.31
N GLU A 112 -6.25 2.15 -11.14
CA GLU A 112 -5.62 3.15 -10.27
C GLU A 112 -4.94 2.53 -9.04
N VAL A 113 -3.75 1.97 -9.26
CA VAL A 113 -2.95 1.32 -8.20
C VAL A 113 -1.47 1.63 -8.33
N ILE A 114 -0.78 1.73 -7.19
CA ILE A 114 0.67 1.73 -7.12
C ILE A 114 1.16 0.64 -6.16
N ILE A 115 2.07 -0.22 -6.67
CA ILE A 115 2.64 -1.34 -5.93
C ILE A 115 4.15 -1.13 -5.81
N PHE A 116 4.64 -1.05 -4.56
CA PHE A 116 6.08 -0.91 -4.28
C PHE A 116 6.71 -2.27 -4.01
N LEU A 117 7.71 -2.65 -4.81
CA LEU A 117 8.47 -3.89 -4.67
C LEU A 117 9.93 -3.59 -4.32
N ALA A 118 10.56 -4.50 -3.57
CA ALA A 118 12.00 -4.44 -3.37
C ALA A 118 12.71 -4.72 -4.70
N HIS A 119 13.79 -3.97 -4.99
CA HIS A 119 14.61 -4.28 -6.15
C HIS A 119 15.34 -5.61 -5.92
N PRO A 120 15.27 -6.58 -6.86
CA PRO A 120 15.78 -7.92 -6.63
C PRO A 120 17.30 -7.99 -6.45
N LYS A 121 18.05 -7.06 -7.04
CA LYS A 121 19.52 -7.07 -7.05
C LYS A 121 20.17 -5.95 -6.24
N GLU A 122 19.42 -4.89 -5.94
CA GLU A 122 19.98 -3.66 -5.37
C GLU A 122 19.33 -3.42 -4.02
N LYS A 123 20.09 -3.72 -2.96
CA LYS A 123 19.60 -3.66 -1.60
C LYS A 123 19.25 -2.21 -1.24
N GLY A 124 17.98 -1.99 -0.90
CA GLY A 124 17.48 -0.67 -0.51
C GLY A 124 16.76 0.08 -1.64
N SER A 125 16.91 -0.36 -2.89
CA SER A 125 16.15 0.20 -4.02
C SER A 125 14.73 -0.36 -4.08
N LEU A 126 13.82 0.45 -4.62
CA LEU A 126 12.41 0.11 -4.78
C LEU A 126 11.98 0.29 -6.23
N ASN A 127 11.20 -0.66 -6.73
CA ASN A 127 10.46 -0.52 -7.98
C ASN A 127 9.02 -0.12 -7.67
N ALA A 128 8.48 0.84 -8.42
CA ALA A 128 7.08 1.24 -8.34
C ALA A 128 6.34 0.81 -9.62
N TYR A 129 5.34 -0.05 -9.46
CA TYR A 129 4.46 -0.47 -10.54
C TYR A 129 3.17 0.33 -10.43
N ALA A 130 2.96 1.26 -11.35
CA ALA A 130 1.82 2.18 -11.35
C ALA A 130 0.87 1.86 -12.50
N GLY A 131 -0.40 1.66 -12.17
CA GLY A 131 -1.51 1.71 -13.11
C GLY A 131 -2.15 3.09 -13.01
N LEU A 132 -2.43 3.69 -14.16
CA LEU A 132 -3.23 4.91 -14.31
C LEU A 132 -3.92 4.87 -15.69
N PRO A 133 -5.06 5.59 -15.87
CA PRO A 133 -5.61 5.84 -17.20
C PRO A 133 -4.55 6.42 -18.14
N THR A 134 -4.58 6.04 -19.42
CA THR A 134 -3.56 6.42 -20.42
C THR A 134 -3.31 7.93 -20.50
N SER A 135 -4.36 8.74 -20.35
CA SER A 135 -4.25 10.20 -20.33
C SER A 135 -3.46 10.72 -19.12
N ALA A 136 -3.64 10.11 -17.95
CA ALA A 136 -2.93 10.46 -16.72
C ALA A 136 -1.49 9.93 -16.70
N MET A 137 -1.24 8.74 -17.26
CA MET A 137 0.10 8.12 -17.27
C MET A 137 1.15 8.99 -17.98
N ARG A 138 0.78 9.62 -19.11
CA ARG A 138 1.72 10.52 -19.83
C ARG A 138 2.16 11.70 -18.98
N THR A 139 1.21 12.33 -18.26
CA THR A 139 1.50 13.43 -17.35
C THR A 139 2.32 12.95 -16.16
N PHE A 140 1.98 11.79 -15.59
CA PHE A 140 2.71 11.19 -14.48
C PHE A 140 4.18 10.94 -14.83
N GLN A 141 4.47 10.36 -16.00
CA GLN A 141 5.84 10.11 -16.47
C GLN A 141 6.66 11.40 -16.58
N LYS A 142 6.06 12.48 -17.10
CA LYS A 142 6.72 13.78 -17.18
C LYS A 142 7.07 14.32 -15.79
N LEU A 143 6.12 14.33 -14.87
CA LEU A 143 6.32 14.83 -13.51
C LEU A 143 7.31 13.97 -12.71
N TRP A 144 7.29 12.65 -12.92
CA TRP A 144 8.21 11.73 -12.26
C TRP A 144 9.67 12.02 -12.64
N GLY A 145 9.94 12.26 -13.92
CA GLY A 145 11.29 12.60 -14.41
C GLY A 145 11.81 13.99 -13.98
N GLU A 146 11.00 14.80 -13.31
CA GLU A 146 11.46 16.04 -12.67
C GLU A 146 12.01 15.78 -11.25
N ILE A 147 11.69 14.62 -10.67
CA ILE A 147 12.06 14.22 -9.30
C ILE A 147 13.27 13.28 -9.28
N VAL A 148 13.39 12.39 -10.28
CA VAL A 148 14.50 11.43 -10.45
C VAL A 148 15.42 11.81 -11.59
#